data_AF-A0A447R8J1-F1
#
_entry.id   AF-A0A447R8J1-F1
#
_cell.length_a   1.000
_cell.length_b   1.000
_cell.length_c   1.000
_cell.angle_alpha   90.00
_cell.angle_beta   90.00
_cell.angle_gamma   90.00
#
_symmetry.space_group_name_H-M   'P 1'
#
loop_
_entity.id
_entity.type
_entity.pdbx_description
1 polymer ?
#
loop_
_entity_poly.entity_id
_entity_poly.type
_entity_poly.pdbx_seq_one_letter_code
_entity_poly.pdbx_strand_id
1 'polypeptide(L)' 'MHCPFCFAVDTKVIDSRLVGEGSSVRRRRQCLVCNERFTTFEVAELVMRA' A
#
# COMPACT_ATOMS: atom_id res chain seq x y z
N MET A 1 -7.27 2.80 -1.19
CA MET A 1 -6.67 2.90 0.15
C MET A 1 -6.95 4.29 0.67
N HIS A 2 -7.63 4.41 1.81
CA HIS A 2 -7.88 5.71 2.43
C HIS A 2 -6.64 6.16 3.20
N CYS A 3 -6.40 7.47 3.26
CA CYS A 3 -5.38 8.06 4.12
C CYS A 3 -5.74 7.79 5.58
N PRO A 4 -4.85 7.18 6.40
CA PRO A 4 -5.16 6.88 7.80
C PRO A 4 -5.24 8.13 8.69
N PHE A 5 -4.83 9.31 8.18
CA PHE A 5 -4.78 10.56 8.93
C PHE A 5 -5.98 11.48 8.66
N CYS A 6 -6.44 11.54 7.41
CA CYS A 6 -7.54 12.43 7.00
C CYS A 6 -8.68 11.72 6.25
N PHE A 7 -8.61 10.40 6.08
CA PHE A 7 -9.60 9.55 5.43
C PHE A 7 -9.89 9.85 3.94
N ALA A 8 -9.16 10.77 3.31
CA ALA A 8 -9.27 11.01 1.87
C ALA A 8 -8.82 9.79 1.06
N VAL A 9 -9.43 9.60 -0.12
CA VAL A 9 -9.08 8.52 -1.06
C VAL A 9 -7.88 8.87 -1.95
N ASP A 10 -7.64 10.16 -2.17
CA ASP A 10 -6.59 10.69 -3.03
C ASP A 10 -5.21 10.44 -2.42
N THR A 11 -4.60 9.33 -2.83
CA THR A 11 -3.28 8.89 -2.38
C THR A 11 -2.45 8.44 -3.57
N LYS A 12 -1.17 8.84 -3.59
CA LYS A 12 -0.20 8.50 -4.64
C LYS A 12 0.83 7.52 -4.11
N VAL A 13 1.12 6.46 -4.86
CA VAL A 13 2.26 5.57 -4.58
C VAL A 13 3.55 6.28 -4.99
N ILE A 14 4.52 6.37 -4.07
CA ILE A 14 5.81 7.06 -4.30
C ILE A 14 7.01 6.12 -4.26
N ASP A 15 6.87 4.91 -3.72
CA ASP A 15 7.89 3.85 -3.72
C ASP A 15 7.19 2.49 -3.59
N SER A 16 7.67 1.48 -4.31
CA SER A 16 7.13 0.11 -4.28
C SER A 16 8.28 -0.88 -4.30
N ARG A 17 8.27 -1.85 -3.38
CA ARG A 17 9.33 -2.88 -3.26
C ARG A 17 8.72 -4.23 -2.91
N LEU A 18 9.33 -5.30 -3.42
CA LEU A 18 9.06 -6.65 -2.95
C LEU A 18 9.73 -6.85 -1.59
N VAL A 19 9.05 -7.54 -0.68
CA VAL A 19 9.57 -7.93 0.64
C VAL A 19 9.14 -9.37 0.96
N GLY A 20 9.78 -9.98 1.95
CA GLY A 20 9.52 -11.38 2.32
C GLY A 20 9.75 -12.35 1.15
N GLU A 21 10.89 -12.23 0.47
CA GLU A 21 11.25 -13.06 -0.69
C GLU A 21 10.22 -13.04 -1.84
N GLY A 22 9.50 -11.92 -1.98
CA GLY A 22 8.50 -11.75 -3.03
C GLY A 22 7.08 -12.17 -2.64
N SER A 23 6.87 -12.65 -1.41
CA SER A 23 5.53 -12.97 -0.89
C SER A 23 4.65 -11.74 -0.67
N SER A 24 5.23 -10.55 -0.59
CA SER A 24 4.47 -9.32 -0.38
C SER A 24 5.08 -8.09 -1.06
N VAL A 25 4.22 -7.11 -1.32
CA VAL A 25 4.56 -5.81 -1.89
C VAL A 25 4.38 -4.74 -0.82
N ARG A 26 5.48 -4.08 -0.46
CA ARG A 26 5.46 -2.89 0.39
C ARG A 26 5.35 -1.65 -0.49
N ARG A 27 4.32 -0.83 -0.28
CA ARG A 27 4.09 0.44 -1.00
C ARG A 27 4.12 1.61 -0.04
N ARG A 28 4.97 2.61 -0.30
CA ARG A 28 4.91 3.91 0.38
C ARG A 28 3.97 4.82 -0.39
N ARG A 29 3.00 5.41 0.31
CA ARG A 29 1.98 6.29 -0.24
C ARG A 29 2.10 7.68 0.38
N GLN A 30 1.72 8.70 -0.38
CA GLN A 30 1.53 10.08 0.08
C GLN A 30 0.07 10.50 -0.17
N CYS A 31 -0.59 11.06 0.83
CA CYS A 31 -1.90 11.67 0.66
C CYS A 31 -1.78 12.99 -0.12
N LEU A 32 -2.65 13.19 -1.11
CA LEU A 32 -2.67 14.43 -1.91
C LEU A 32 -3.46 15.57 -1.23
N VAL A 33 -4.17 15.28 -0.14
CA VAL A 33 -4.96 16.24 0.62
C VAL A 33 -4.18 16.77 1.84
N CYS A 34 -3.70 15.88 2.71
CA CYS A 34 -2.99 16.26 3.94
C CYS A 34 -1.46 16.11 3.86
N ASN A 35 -0.91 15.70 2.71
CA ASN A 35 0.53 15.47 2.47
C ASN A 35 1.23 14.42 3.35
N GLU A 36 0.50 13.75 4.23
CA GLU A 36 1.06 12.70 5.08
C GLU A 36 1.48 11.46 4.30
N ARG A 37 2.52 10.78 4.82
CA ARG A 37 3.10 9.59 4.19
C ARG A 37 2.84 8.36 5.05
N PHE A 38 2.44 7.26 4.41
CA PHE A 38 2.16 6.00 5.10
C PHE A 38 2.58 4.81 4.24
N THR A 39 2.64 3.62 4.86
CA THR A 39 3.03 2.37 4.18
C THR A 39 1.87 1.41 4.17
N THR A 40 1.66 0.75 3.04
CA THR A 40 0.70 -0.35 2.90
C THR A 40 1.44 -1.61 2.46
N PHE A 41 0.94 -2.77 2.88
CA PHE A 41 1.44 -4.07 2.46
C PHE A 41 0.33 -4.81 1.73
N GLU A 42 0.66 -5.41 0.60
CA GLU A 42 -0.21 -6.30 -0.17
C GLU A 42 0.46 -7.68 -0.17
N VAL A 43 -0.23 -8.70 0.33
CA VAL A 43 0.29 -10.07 0.43
C VAL A 43 -0.31 -10.90 -0.71
N ALA A 44 0.53 -11.66 -1.41
CA ALA A 44 0.03 -12.57 -2.43
C ALA A 44 -0.67 -13.77 -1.77
N GLU A 45 -1.94 -13.97 -2.08
CA GLU A 45 -2.72 -15.11 -1.59
C GLU A 45 -2.84 -16.16 -2.70
N LEU A 46 -2.35 -17.38 -2.44
CA LEU A 46 -2.49 -18.50 -3.38
C LEU A 46 -3.83 -19.18 -3.13
N VAL A 47 -4.83 -18.84 -3.94
CA VAL A 47 -6.12 -19.52 -3.90
C VAL A 47 -6.07 -20.72 -4.86
N MET A 48 -5.81 -21.91 -4.32
CA MET A 48 -5.96 -23.16 -5.08
C MET A 48 -7.45 -23.46 -5.25
N ARG A 49 -7.93 -23.47 -6.49
CA ARG A 49 -9.30 -23.93 -6.80
C ARG A 49 -9.28 -25.46 -6.81
N ALA A 50 -10.15 -26.08 -6.02
CA ALA A 50 -10.41 -27.52 -6.02
C ALA A 50 -11.10 -27.97 -7.32
#